data_AF-A0A0N8I012-F1
#
_entry.id   AF-A0A0N8I012-F1
#
_cell.length_a   1.000
_cell.length_b   1.000
_cell.length_c   1.000
_cell.angle_alpha   90.00
_cell.angle_beta   90.00
_cell.angle_gamma   90.00
#
_symmetry.space_group_name_H-M   'P 1'
#
loop_
_entity.id
_entity.type
_entity.pdbx_description
1 polymer ?
#
loop_
_entity_poly.entity_id
_entity_poly.type
_entity_poly.pdbx_seq_one_letter_code
_entity_poly.pdbx_strand_id
1 'polypeptide(L)'
;MSDAGDDVPPADTASTADTDTDPDFVAVGAATVDRFYGVTNLPAPDGGAFAREVSERFGGVGANVATGVARLGRDSALLARLGDDDLGDRVLADLDAGPVSTALLRRGPGTTTHCVILRAPDGERMIVTAGDSTVRLRLDDADRDAIRAADAVFVTAYTPDPVTSEIVEIAAEPNGPALAFDLSGPIEELRDRGTEPATIDRVVEIADLFVTAELAAESYLDCPGHEAADVLRERGCSRGRSRSVPTARRCSTATSGPGSSRSTSPRSTRRGRATRSLRHWPNAGCSAATTPWKPVSSPQPRRR
;
A
#
# COMPACT_ATOMS: atom_id res chain seq x y z
N MET A 1 -7.00 -45.72 46.94
CA MET A 1 -5.56 -45.60 46.70
C MET A 1 -5.34 -46.09 45.28
N SER A 2 -5.40 -45.18 44.31
CA SER A 2 -4.21 -44.53 43.69
C SER A 2 -3.42 -45.56 42.87
N ASP A 3 -3.15 -45.39 41.57
CA ASP A 3 -2.85 -44.15 40.87
C ASP A 3 -3.04 -44.31 39.35
N ALA A 4 -3.12 -43.17 38.68
CA ALA A 4 -3.47 -42.94 37.28
C ALA A 4 -2.64 -43.72 36.25
N GLY A 5 -3.33 -44.23 35.22
CA GLY A 5 -2.71 -44.58 33.95
C GLY A 5 -2.48 -43.31 33.13
N ASP A 6 -1.26 -43.14 32.62
CA ASP A 6 -0.88 -42.12 31.65
C ASP A 6 -1.64 -42.35 30.33
N ASP A 7 -2.75 -41.64 30.16
CA ASP A 7 -3.40 -41.44 28.86
C ASP A 7 -2.72 -40.22 28.20
N VAL A 8 -1.70 -40.48 27.40
CA VAL A 8 -1.11 -39.47 26.50
C VAL A 8 -2.01 -39.39 25.26
N PRO A 9 -2.76 -38.30 25.03
CA PRO A 9 -3.52 -38.15 23.79
C PRO A 9 -2.54 -38.02 22.61
N PRO A 10 -2.90 -38.53 21.42
CA PRO A 10 -2.03 -38.42 20.26
C PRO A 10 -1.81 -36.95 19.94
N ALA A 11 -0.55 -36.61 19.68
CA ALA A 11 -0.14 -35.27 19.26
C ALA A 11 -1.02 -34.84 18.08
N ASP A 12 -1.75 -33.74 18.28
CA ASP A 12 -2.48 -33.06 17.22
C ASP A 12 -1.51 -32.86 16.05
N THR A 13 -1.86 -33.54 14.96
CA THR A 13 -1.21 -33.42 13.66
C THR A 13 -1.13 -31.94 13.33
N ALA A 14 0.11 -31.45 13.17
CA ALA A 14 0.37 -30.17 12.56
C ALA A 14 -0.48 -30.08 11.28
N SER A 15 -1.42 -29.14 11.28
CA SER A 15 -2.16 -28.75 10.08
C SER A 15 -1.13 -28.31 9.05
N THR A 16 -0.85 -29.19 8.09
CA THR A 16 -0.14 -28.84 6.87
C THR A 16 -0.96 -27.75 6.20
N ALA A 17 -0.46 -26.51 6.25
CA ALA A 17 -1.05 -25.39 5.55
C ALA A 17 -1.21 -25.80 4.08
N ASP A 18 -2.45 -25.81 3.62
CA ASP A 18 -2.84 -26.08 2.25
C ASP A 18 -2.36 -24.90 1.40
N THR A 19 -1.17 -24.98 0.81
CA THR A 19 -0.53 -23.89 0.06
C THR A 19 -0.93 -23.84 -1.41
N ASP A 20 -2.13 -24.30 -1.75
CA ASP A 20 -2.63 -24.38 -3.14
C ASP A 20 -4.02 -23.74 -3.29
N THR A 21 -4.24 -22.61 -2.60
CA THR A 21 -5.43 -21.79 -2.82
C THR A 21 -5.01 -20.42 -3.31
N ASP A 22 -5.66 -19.94 -4.37
CA ASP A 22 -5.47 -18.59 -4.89
C ASP A 22 -5.70 -17.55 -3.78
N PRO A 23 -4.87 -16.49 -3.69
CA PRO A 23 -4.98 -15.51 -2.61
C PRO A 23 -6.31 -14.74 -2.66
N ASP A 24 -6.96 -14.53 -1.51
CA ASP A 24 -8.14 -13.66 -1.40
C ASP A 24 -7.82 -12.23 -1.89
N PHE A 25 -6.60 -11.75 -1.66
CA PHE A 25 -6.18 -10.38 -1.97
C PHE A 25 -4.82 -10.32 -2.64
N VAL A 26 -4.77 -9.64 -3.79
CA VAL A 26 -3.51 -9.34 -4.48
C VAL A 26 -3.20 -7.86 -4.38
N ALA A 27 -2.09 -7.51 -3.73
CA ALA A 27 -1.53 -6.17 -3.82
C ALA A 27 -0.52 -6.11 -4.97
N VAL A 28 -0.71 -5.16 -5.88
CA VAL A 28 0.21 -4.88 -6.98
C VAL A 28 0.94 -3.58 -6.71
N GLY A 29 2.27 -3.62 -6.71
CA GLY A 29 3.07 -2.42 -6.53
C GLY A 29 4.50 -2.69 -6.06
N ALA A 30 5.11 -1.70 -5.42
CA ALA A 30 6.48 -1.78 -4.96
C ALA A 30 6.61 -2.47 -3.58
N ALA A 31 7.74 -3.15 -3.40
CA ALA A 31 8.35 -3.45 -2.11
C ALA A 31 9.75 -2.81 -2.12
N THR A 32 10.06 -2.01 -1.10
CA THR A 32 11.21 -1.11 -1.14
C THR A 32 12.05 -1.19 0.12
N VAL A 33 13.27 -0.66 0.01
CA VAL A 33 14.09 -0.29 1.17
C VAL A 33 14.03 1.22 1.33
N ASP A 34 13.57 1.70 2.48
CA ASP A 34 13.39 3.11 2.78
C ASP A 34 14.44 3.57 3.80
N ARG A 35 15.36 4.44 3.37
CA ARG A 35 16.38 5.06 4.22
C ARG A 35 15.88 6.41 4.73
N PHE A 36 15.64 6.49 6.03
CA PHE A 36 15.20 7.69 6.72
C PHE A 36 16.39 8.46 7.27
N TYR A 37 16.45 9.75 6.94
CA TYR A 37 17.39 10.72 7.45
C TYR A 37 16.63 11.77 8.25
N GLY A 38 16.81 11.78 9.57
CA GLY A 38 16.33 12.84 10.44
C GLY A 38 17.22 14.07 10.27
N VAL A 39 16.79 15.03 9.46
CA VAL A 39 17.61 16.18 9.04
C VAL A 39 17.31 17.43 9.86
N THR A 40 18.29 18.33 9.94
CA THR A 40 18.13 19.65 10.59
C THR A 40 17.07 20.53 9.92
N ASN A 41 16.93 20.40 8.61
CA ASN A 41 16.04 21.15 7.74
C ASN A 41 15.88 20.37 6.42
N LEU A 42 14.80 20.64 5.69
CA LEU A 42 14.74 20.29 4.27
C LEU A 42 15.55 21.35 3.51
N PRO A 43 16.63 20.98 2.78
CA PRO A 43 17.46 21.96 2.11
C PRO A 43 16.76 22.54 0.88
N ALA A 44 16.92 23.85 0.67
CA ALA A 44 16.60 24.52 -0.59
C ALA A 44 17.70 24.23 -1.64
N PRO A 45 17.48 24.55 -2.94
CA PRO A 45 18.54 24.47 -3.96
C PRO A 45 19.82 25.17 -3.50
N ASP A 46 20.97 24.56 -3.79
CA ASP A 46 22.31 24.98 -3.36
C ASP A 46 22.55 25.02 -1.84
N GLY A 47 21.59 24.55 -1.04
CA GLY A 47 21.67 24.41 0.41
C GLY A 47 22.18 23.04 0.87
N GLY A 48 22.31 22.89 2.18
CA GLY A 48 22.67 21.62 2.82
C GLY A 48 21.85 21.35 4.07
N ALA A 49 21.91 20.11 4.56
CA ALA A 49 21.31 19.69 5.82
C ALA A 49 22.20 18.65 6.51
N PHE A 50 22.14 18.61 7.84
CA PHE A 50 22.86 17.61 8.63
C PHE A 50 21.87 16.53 9.10
N ALA A 51 22.19 15.25 8.87
CA ALA A 51 21.40 14.14 9.37
C ALA A 51 21.85 13.75 10.78
N ARG A 52 20.96 13.86 11.76
CA ARG A 52 21.21 13.46 13.16
C ARG A 52 20.99 11.97 13.39
N GLU A 53 20.09 11.39 12.61
CA GLU A 53 19.66 10.01 12.71
C GLU A 53 19.55 9.43 11.31
N VAL A 54 20.04 8.21 11.12
CA VAL A 54 19.87 7.44 9.90
C VAL A 54 19.32 6.07 10.29
N SER A 55 18.22 5.67 9.65
CA SER A 55 17.62 4.36 9.85
C SER A 55 17.11 3.80 8.54
N GLU A 56 16.93 2.49 8.48
CA GLU A 56 16.41 1.82 7.30
C GLU A 56 15.20 0.98 7.68
N ARG A 57 14.20 0.94 6.80
CA ARG A 57 12.98 0.14 6.96
C ARG A 57 12.60 -0.49 5.63
N PHE A 58 11.92 -1.62 5.69
CA PHE A 58 11.26 -2.17 4.52
C PHE A 58 9.92 -1.47 4.32
N GLY A 59 9.61 -1.16 3.07
CA GLY A 59 8.51 -0.29 2.69
C GLY A 59 7.90 -0.67 1.35
N GLY A 60 7.29 0.31 0.70
CA GLY A 60 6.51 0.13 -0.52
C GLY A 60 5.02 0.07 -0.21
N VAL A 61 4.23 0.84 -0.98
CA VAL A 61 2.78 0.96 -0.75
C VAL A 61 2.09 -0.41 -0.87
N GLY A 62 2.42 -1.18 -1.92
CA GLY A 62 1.88 -2.52 -2.13
C GLY A 62 2.22 -3.47 -0.98
N ALA A 63 3.50 -3.54 -0.58
CA ALA A 63 3.96 -4.39 0.52
C ALA A 63 3.28 -4.04 1.86
N ASN A 64 3.15 -2.75 2.16
CA ASN A 64 2.49 -2.29 3.38
C ASN A 64 0.99 -2.64 3.40
N VAL A 65 0.30 -2.50 2.27
CA VAL A 65 -1.12 -2.83 2.15
C VAL A 65 -1.34 -4.33 2.29
N ALA A 66 -0.56 -5.15 1.57
CA ALA A 66 -0.61 -6.60 1.68
C ALA A 66 -0.37 -7.08 3.11
N THR A 67 0.67 -6.54 3.76
CA THR A 67 0.99 -6.86 5.16
C THR A 67 -0.13 -6.45 6.10
N GLY A 68 -0.73 -5.28 5.87
CA GLY A 68 -1.87 -4.79 6.63
C GLY A 68 -3.05 -5.75 6.52
N VAL A 69 -3.41 -6.14 5.30
CA VAL A 69 -4.47 -7.12 4.98
C VAL A 69 -4.21 -8.47 5.65
N ALA A 70 -3.00 -9.01 5.51
CA ALA A 70 -2.61 -10.28 6.10
C ALA A 70 -2.75 -10.28 7.64
N ARG A 71 -2.36 -9.18 8.30
CA ARG A 71 -2.50 -9.02 9.76
C ARG A 71 -3.94 -8.98 10.26
N LEU A 72 -4.91 -8.87 9.36
CA LEU A 72 -6.34 -8.92 9.68
C LEU A 72 -6.94 -10.31 9.44
N GLY A 73 -6.10 -11.30 9.14
CA GLY A 73 -6.51 -12.69 8.93
C GLY A 73 -7.06 -12.96 7.54
N ARG A 74 -6.53 -12.30 6.52
CA ARG A 74 -6.86 -12.53 5.11
C ARG A 74 -5.65 -13.06 4.36
N ASP A 75 -5.86 -13.99 3.45
CA ASP A 75 -4.78 -14.51 2.61
C ASP A 75 -4.42 -13.45 1.57
N SER A 76 -3.21 -12.91 1.69
CA SER A 76 -2.73 -11.82 0.86
C SER A 76 -1.41 -12.17 0.19
N ALA A 77 -1.36 -11.93 -1.12
CA ALA A 77 -0.13 -12.00 -1.91
C ALA A 77 0.33 -10.62 -2.36
N LEU A 78 1.64 -10.46 -2.50
CA LEU A 78 2.27 -9.28 -3.08
C LEU A 78 2.83 -9.62 -4.47
N LEU A 79 2.26 -8.99 -5.49
CA LEU A 79 2.81 -8.97 -6.83
C LEU A 79 3.71 -7.74 -6.97
N ALA A 80 5.02 -7.99 -6.96
CA ALA A 80 6.03 -6.96 -7.08
C ALA A 80 7.28 -7.50 -7.77
N ARG A 81 8.12 -6.58 -8.27
CA ARG A 81 9.42 -6.91 -8.88
C ARG A 81 10.55 -6.33 -8.05
N LEU A 82 11.52 -7.17 -7.76
CA LEU A 82 12.79 -6.83 -7.10
C LEU A 82 13.95 -7.03 -8.09
N GLY A 83 15.02 -6.26 -7.92
CA GLY A 83 16.25 -6.40 -8.70
C GLY A 83 17.15 -7.50 -8.16
N ASP A 84 17.95 -8.16 -9.00
CA ASP A 84 18.97 -9.16 -8.61
C ASP A 84 20.18 -8.50 -7.90
N ASP A 85 19.90 -7.82 -6.79
CA ASP A 85 20.84 -7.07 -5.97
C ASP A 85 20.64 -7.33 -4.47
N ASP A 86 21.61 -6.89 -3.66
CA ASP A 86 21.61 -7.03 -2.20
C ASP A 86 20.35 -6.41 -1.56
N LEU A 87 19.82 -5.32 -2.12
CA LEU A 87 18.60 -4.69 -1.61
C LEU A 87 17.40 -5.62 -1.80
N GLY A 88 17.30 -6.23 -2.97
CA GLY A 88 16.24 -7.15 -3.30
C GLY A 88 16.28 -8.42 -2.47
N ASP A 89 17.47 -8.97 -2.21
CA ASP A 89 17.61 -10.12 -1.31
C ASP A 89 17.14 -9.80 0.12
N ARG A 90 17.44 -8.59 0.59
CA ARG A 90 17.03 -8.14 1.92
C ARG A 90 15.53 -7.87 2.01
N VAL A 91 14.93 -7.30 0.97
CA VAL A 91 13.46 -7.10 0.90
C VAL A 91 12.75 -8.45 0.86
N LEU A 92 13.23 -9.39 0.05
CA LEU A 92 12.65 -10.73 0.00
C LEU A 92 12.72 -11.43 1.36
N ALA A 93 13.87 -11.38 2.03
CA ALA A 93 14.03 -11.99 3.35
C ALA A 93 13.11 -11.37 4.41
N ASP A 94 12.84 -10.06 4.36
CA ASP A 94 11.88 -9.40 5.26
C ASP A 94 10.44 -9.83 4.97
N LEU A 95 10.07 -9.93 3.69
CA LEU A 95 8.74 -10.36 3.27
C LEU A 95 8.47 -11.83 3.62
N ASP A 96 9.44 -12.72 3.42
CA ASP A 96 9.34 -14.14 3.77
C ASP A 96 9.25 -14.37 5.30
N ALA A 97 9.76 -13.43 6.10
CA ALA A 97 9.57 -13.42 7.56
C ALA A 97 8.22 -12.80 7.98
N GLY A 98 7.51 -12.19 7.04
CA GLY A 98 6.23 -11.53 7.23
C GLY A 98 5.03 -12.45 6.97
N PRO A 99 3.80 -11.94 7.14
CA PRO A 99 2.58 -12.70 6.95
C PRO A 99 2.08 -12.71 5.49
N VAL A 100 2.82 -12.13 4.55
CA VAL A 100 2.39 -11.94 3.15
C VAL A 100 2.95 -13.06 2.29
N SER A 101 2.13 -13.62 1.40
CA SER A 101 2.62 -14.56 0.40
C SER A 101 3.51 -13.86 -0.63
N THR A 102 4.72 -14.40 -0.79
CA THR A 102 5.74 -13.95 -1.75
C THR A 102 5.69 -14.70 -3.08
N ALA A 103 4.69 -15.56 -3.30
CA ALA A 103 4.56 -16.39 -4.51
C ALA A 103 4.49 -15.60 -5.83
N LEU A 104 4.00 -14.36 -5.77
CA LEU A 104 3.89 -13.45 -6.93
C LEU A 104 5.08 -12.47 -7.03
N LEU A 105 6.11 -12.60 -6.19
CA LEU A 105 7.32 -11.81 -6.34
C LEU A 105 8.14 -12.28 -7.53
N ARG A 106 8.73 -11.32 -8.23
CA ARG A 106 9.65 -11.56 -9.35
C ARG A 106 11.03 -10.99 -9.04
N ARG A 107 12.05 -11.77 -9.37
CA ARG A 107 13.47 -11.37 -9.38
C ARG A 107 13.90 -11.12 -10.83
N GLY A 108 14.92 -10.30 -11.05
CA GLY A 108 15.43 -10.04 -12.39
C GLY A 108 16.42 -8.88 -12.44
N PRO A 109 17.07 -8.65 -13.60
CA PRO A 109 18.13 -7.67 -13.71
C PRO A 109 17.62 -6.24 -13.46
N GLY A 110 18.47 -5.39 -12.86
CA GLY A 110 18.13 -4.02 -12.50
C GLY A 110 18.37 -3.77 -11.01
N THR A 111 17.94 -2.61 -10.54
CA THR A 111 18.13 -2.17 -9.15
C THR A 111 16.79 -2.18 -8.42
N THR A 112 16.74 -2.83 -7.26
CA THR A 112 15.56 -2.84 -6.40
C THR A 112 15.17 -1.41 -6.04
N THR A 113 13.90 -1.09 -6.24
CA THR A 113 13.35 0.23 -5.92
C THR A 113 13.55 0.53 -4.42
N HIS A 114 14.08 1.70 -4.13
CA HIS A 114 14.41 2.14 -2.77
C HIS A 114 14.22 3.65 -2.63
N CYS A 115 14.06 4.12 -1.39
CA CYS A 115 13.77 5.52 -1.11
C CYS A 115 14.83 6.14 -0.20
N VAL A 116 15.16 7.40 -0.47
CA VAL A 116 15.79 8.32 0.48
C VAL A 116 14.70 9.24 1.00
N ILE A 117 14.51 9.24 2.31
CA ILE A 117 13.46 10.00 2.99
C ILE A 117 14.12 10.98 3.93
N LEU A 118 14.03 12.26 3.61
CA LEU A 118 14.46 13.34 4.49
C LEU A 118 13.27 13.77 5.34
N ARG A 119 13.43 13.78 6.67
CA ARG A 119 12.40 14.22 7.61
C ARG A 119 12.89 15.39 8.44
N ALA A 120 12.18 16.52 8.35
CA ALA A 120 12.46 17.70 9.15
C ALA A 120 11.84 17.62 10.56
N PRO A 121 12.27 18.47 11.51
CA PRO A 121 11.77 18.47 12.88
C PRO A 121 10.27 18.79 13.01
N ASP A 122 9.70 19.52 12.06
CA ASP A 122 8.27 19.84 11.96
C ASP A 122 7.41 18.67 11.44
N GLY A 123 8.05 17.59 10.99
CA GLY A 123 7.40 16.39 10.46
C GLY A 123 7.19 16.41 8.94
N GLU A 124 7.56 17.49 8.25
CA GLU A 124 7.59 17.52 6.80
C GLU A 124 8.64 16.55 6.26
N ARG A 125 8.40 16.06 5.04
CA ARG A 125 9.26 15.07 4.40
C ARG A 125 9.48 15.35 2.93
N MET A 126 10.68 15.06 2.46
CA MET A 126 11.00 14.90 1.03
C MET A 126 11.36 13.46 0.78
N ILE A 127 10.80 12.87 -0.28
CA ILE A 127 11.04 11.47 -0.65
C ILE A 127 11.63 11.47 -2.05
N VAL A 128 12.78 10.81 -2.19
CA VAL A 128 13.41 10.55 -3.49
C VAL A 128 13.43 9.05 -3.68
N THR A 129 12.80 8.58 -4.75
CA THR A 129 12.84 7.15 -5.13
C THR A 129 13.91 6.92 -6.18
N ALA A 130 14.63 5.82 -6.05
CA ALA A 130 15.60 5.33 -7.02
C ALA A 130 15.40 3.83 -7.27
N GLY A 131 16.12 3.30 -8.25
CA GLY A 131 15.95 1.93 -8.74
C GLY A 131 14.83 1.81 -9.78
N ASP A 132 14.85 0.71 -10.51
CA ASP A 132 14.00 0.49 -11.69
C ASP A 132 13.16 -0.78 -11.60
N SER A 133 13.22 -1.51 -10.48
CA SER A 133 12.51 -2.77 -10.35
C SER A 133 10.99 -2.61 -10.49
N THR A 134 10.40 -1.60 -9.86
CA THR A 134 8.96 -1.31 -10.00
C THR A 134 8.58 -0.88 -11.42
N VAL A 135 9.35 0.01 -12.06
CA VAL A 135 9.06 0.51 -13.43
C VAL A 135 9.08 -0.63 -14.46
N ARG A 136 9.92 -1.65 -14.22
CA ARG A 136 10.06 -2.85 -15.06
C ARG A 136 9.03 -3.94 -14.75
N LEU A 137 8.12 -3.74 -13.80
CA LEU A 137 7.08 -4.73 -13.49
C LEU A 137 6.16 -4.94 -14.70
N ARG A 138 5.94 -6.19 -15.10
CA ARG A 138 5.01 -6.60 -16.16
C ARG A 138 4.28 -7.84 -15.68
N LEU A 139 3.02 -7.98 -16.09
CA LEU A 139 2.22 -9.16 -15.77
C LEU A 139 2.50 -10.28 -16.75
N ASP A 140 2.67 -11.50 -16.23
CA ASP A 140 2.59 -12.73 -17.01
C ASP A 140 1.18 -13.36 -16.93
N ASP A 141 0.97 -14.49 -17.60
CA ASP A 141 -0.35 -15.13 -17.62
C ASP A 141 -0.78 -15.64 -16.24
N ALA A 142 0.17 -16.13 -15.44
CA ALA A 142 -0.11 -16.61 -14.09
C ALA A 142 -0.50 -15.45 -13.17
N ASP A 143 0.14 -14.28 -13.32
CA ASP A 143 -0.24 -13.06 -12.62
C ASP A 143 -1.68 -12.65 -12.95
N ARG A 144 -2.05 -12.67 -14.24
CA ARG A 144 -3.42 -12.34 -14.68
C ARG A 144 -4.44 -13.30 -14.09
N ASP A 145 -4.11 -14.59 -14.06
CA ASP A 145 -4.99 -15.62 -13.50
C ASP A 145 -5.15 -15.48 -11.99
N ALA A 146 -4.07 -15.22 -11.25
CA ALA A 146 -4.12 -14.94 -9.81
C ALA A 146 -4.95 -13.69 -9.50
N ILE A 147 -4.82 -12.62 -10.29
CA ILE A 147 -5.64 -11.41 -10.12
C ILE A 147 -7.12 -11.71 -10.39
N ARG A 148 -7.45 -12.50 -11.43
CA ARG A 148 -8.84 -12.90 -11.74
C ARG A 148 -9.46 -13.75 -10.64
N ALA A 149 -8.68 -14.63 -10.01
CA ALA A 149 -9.17 -15.53 -8.98
C ALA A 149 -9.44 -14.83 -7.64
N ALA A 150 -8.71 -13.75 -7.35
CA ALA A 150 -8.80 -13.00 -6.10
C ALA A 150 -10.19 -12.37 -5.86
N ASP A 151 -10.55 -12.18 -4.58
CA ASP A 151 -11.73 -11.38 -4.21
C ASP A 151 -11.52 -9.91 -4.56
N ALA A 152 -10.31 -9.41 -4.37
CA ALA A 152 -9.95 -8.03 -4.55
C ALA A 152 -8.49 -7.84 -4.96
N VAL A 153 -8.26 -6.80 -5.77
CA VAL A 153 -6.94 -6.37 -6.20
C VAL A 153 -6.72 -4.93 -5.75
N PHE A 154 -5.54 -4.66 -5.21
CA PHE A 154 -5.08 -3.32 -4.87
C PHE A 154 -3.97 -2.89 -5.82
N VAL A 155 -4.05 -1.65 -6.32
CA VAL A 155 -2.99 -1.05 -7.11
C VAL A 155 -2.76 0.40 -6.68
N THR A 156 -1.50 0.81 -6.64
CA THR A 156 -1.09 2.22 -6.40
C THR A 156 -0.76 2.89 -7.73
N ALA A 157 -0.97 4.20 -7.84
CA ALA A 157 -0.59 4.96 -9.04
C ALA A 157 0.91 4.97 -9.33
N TYR A 158 1.76 4.53 -8.38
CA TYR A 158 3.19 4.29 -8.64
C TYR A 158 3.47 3.01 -9.43
N THR A 159 2.44 2.20 -9.73
CA THR A 159 2.54 1.01 -10.57
C THR A 159 2.67 1.44 -12.04
N PRO A 160 3.49 0.76 -12.87
CA PRO A 160 3.60 1.11 -14.28
C PRO A 160 2.24 1.14 -14.99
N ASP A 161 2.05 2.11 -15.88
CA ASP A 161 0.79 2.25 -16.61
C ASP A 161 0.32 0.98 -17.32
N PRO A 162 1.17 0.22 -18.06
CA PRO A 162 0.72 -0.99 -18.73
C PRO A 162 0.12 -2.02 -17.76
N VAL A 163 0.73 -2.18 -16.59
CA VAL A 163 0.25 -3.10 -15.54
C VAL A 163 -1.08 -2.61 -14.98
N THR A 164 -1.20 -1.30 -14.71
CA THR A 164 -2.44 -0.73 -14.18
C THR A 164 -3.59 -0.85 -15.20
N SER A 165 -3.30 -0.59 -16.48
CA SER A 165 -4.25 -0.74 -17.59
C SER A 165 -4.77 -2.17 -17.72
N GLU A 166 -3.88 -3.17 -17.64
CA GLU A 166 -4.29 -4.58 -17.65
C GLU A 166 -5.16 -4.96 -16.44
N ILE A 167 -4.82 -4.46 -15.24
CA ILE A 167 -5.63 -4.70 -14.03
C ILE A 167 -7.03 -4.08 -14.15
N VAL A 168 -7.12 -2.88 -14.73
CA VAL A 168 -8.41 -2.21 -15.01
C VAL A 168 -9.26 -3.07 -15.95
N GLU A 169 -8.65 -3.68 -16.97
CA GLU A 169 -9.35 -4.58 -17.89
C GLU A 169 -9.87 -5.84 -17.18
N ILE A 170 -9.02 -6.48 -16.36
CA ILE A 170 -9.39 -7.66 -15.57
C ILE A 170 -10.52 -7.34 -14.58
N ALA A 171 -10.43 -6.23 -13.84
CA ALA A 171 -11.46 -5.83 -12.88
C ALA A 171 -12.79 -5.45 -13.54
N ALA A 172 -12.76 -4.97 -14.79
CA ALA A 172 -13.95 -4.65 -15.56
C ALA A 172 -14.73 -5.89 -16.02
N GLU A 173 -14.11 -7.08 -16.05
CA GLU A 173 -14.77 -8.35 -16.43
C GLU A 173 -16.02 -8.62 -15.55
N PRO A 174 -17.04 -9.37 -16.06
CA PRO A 174 -18.28 -9.62 -15.31
C PRO A 174 -18.10 -10.26 -13.93
N ASN A 175 -17.04 -11.04 -13.74
CA ASN A 175 -16.64 -11.68 -12.48
C ASN A 175 -15.23 -11.26 -12.05
N GLY A 176 -14.76 -10.08 -12.49
CA GLY A 176 -13.46 -9.55 -12.08
C GLY A 176 -13.40 -9.23 -10.58
N PRO A 177 -12.19 -9.14 -10.01
CA PRO A 177 -11.98 -8.80 -8.61
C PRO A 177 -12.47 -7.38 -8.30
N ALA A 178 -12.78 -7.11 -7.03
CA ALA A 178 -13.04 -5.74 -6.60
C ALA A 178 -11.74 -4.91 -6.70
N LEU A 179 -11.82 -3.72 -7.30
CA LEU A 179 -10.64 -2.86 -7.51
C LEU A 179 -10.50 -1.79 -6.42
N ALA A 180 -9.40 -1.84 -5.69
CA ALA A 180 -8.96 -0.77 -4.80
C ALA A 180 -7.77 -0.03 -5.42
N PHE A 181 -7.87 1.29 -5.56
CA PHE A 181 -6.83 2.14 -6.12
C PHE A 181 -6.35 3.19 -5.12
N ASP A 182 -5.04 3.41 -5.03
CA ASP A 182 -4.44 4.50 -4.25
C ASP A 182 -3.64 5.45 -5.14
N LEU A 183 -4.14 6.67 -5.32
CA LEU A 183 -3.45 7.71 -6.10
C LEU A 183 -2.09 8.08 -5.48
N SER A 184 -1.94 7.92 -4.17
CA SER A 184 -0.69 8.05 -3.39
C SER A 184 -0.01 9.43 -3.40
N GLY A 185 0.34 9.96 -4.57
CA GLY A 185 1.07 11.23 -4.76
C GLY A 185 0.51 12.06 -5.93
N PRO A 186 1.03 13.28 -6.13
CA PRO A 186 0.63 14.16 -7.22
C PRO A 186 0.98 13.57 -8.59
N ILE A 187 0.21 13.92 -9.62
CA ILE A 187 0.36 13.42 -11.00
C ILE A 187 1.75 13.72 -11.57
N GLU A 188 2.36 14.83 -11.17
CA GLU A 188 3.72 15.19 -11.56
C GLU A 188 4.76 14.14 -11.17
N GLU A 189 4.59 13.48 -10.02
CA GLU A 189 5.48 12.42 -9.56
C GLU A 189 5.36 11.13 -10.39
N LEU A 190 4.24 10.94 -11.08
CA LEU A 190 3.96 9.71 -11.83
C LEU A 190 4.56 9.71 -13.23
N ARG A 191 4.95 10.88 -13.75
CA ARG A 191 5.51 11.02 -15.10
C ARG A 191 6.69 10.08 -15.31
N ASP A 192 6.65 9.35 -16.43
CA ASP A 192 7.66 8.39 -16.87
C ASP A 192 7.89 7.16 -15.96
N ARG A 193 7.07 6.96 -14.92
CA ARG A 193 7.27 5.86 -13.96
C ARG A 193 6.01 5.16 -13.42
N GLY A 194 4.86 5.82 -13.44
CA GLY A 194 3.62 5.35 -12.83
C GLY A 194 2.47 5.21 -13.81
N THR A 195 1.26 5.16 -13.26
CA THR A 195 0.00 5.14 -14.00
C THR A 195 -0.23 6.49 -14.67
N GLU A 196 -0.64 6.47 -15.93
CA GLU A 196 -0.93 7.69 -16.69
C GLU A 196 -2.31 8.26 -16.33
N PRO A 197 -2.52 9.58 -16.46
CA PRO A 197 -3.80 10.22 -16.17
C PRO A 197 -5.00 9.56 -16.88
N ALA A 198 -4.84 9.17 -18.14
CA ALA A 198 -5.91 8.50 -18.90
C ALA A 198 -6.32 7.15 -18.29
N THR A 199 -5.37 6.41 -17.73
CA THR A 199 -5.65 5.15 -17.03
C THR A 199 -6.28 5.43 -15.67
N ILE A 200 -5.86 6.49 -14.97
CA ILE A 200 -6.48 6.92 -13.71
C ILE A 200 -7.96 7.30 -13.96
N ASP A 201 -8.27 7.98 -15.07
CA ASP A 201 -9.66 8.30 -15.44
C ASP A 201 -10.51 7.02 -15.58
N ARG A 202 -9.99 5.99 -16.26
CA ARG A 202 -10.65 4.67 -16.35
C ARG A 202 -10.82 4.02 -14.98
N VAL A 203 -9.82 4.11 -14.10
CA VAL A 203 -9.90 3.58 -12.74
C VAL A 203 -11.03 4.25 -11.96
N VAL A 204 -11.18 5.58 -12.06
CA VAL A 204 -12.25 6.31 -11.36
C VAL A 204 -13.63 5.77 -11.71
N GLU A 205 -13.85 5.37 -12.97
CA GLU A 205 -15.14 4.85 -13.45
C GLU A 205 -15.49 3.46 -12.88
N ILE A 206 -14.48 2.63 -12.56
CA ILE A 206 -14.70 1.22 -12.20
C ILE A 206 -14.32 0.86 -10.76
N ALA A 207 -13.51 1.69 -10.09
CA ALA A 207 -12.98 1.34 -8.78
C ALA A 207 -14.08 1.16 -7.72
N ASP A 208 -13.97 0.08 -6.97
CA ASP A 208 -14.77 -0.19 -5.78
C ASP A 208 -14.33 0.66 -4.57
N LEU A 209 -13.05 1.05 -4.56
CA LEU A 209 -12.47 1.96 -3.60
C LEU A 209 -11.38 2.80 -4.26
N PHE A 210 -11.53 4.13 -4.25
CA PHE A 210 -10.48 5.06 -4.66
C PHE A 210 -9.98 5.82 -3.43
N VAL A 211 -8.69 5.71 -3.14
CA VAL A 211 -7.99 6.37 -2.05
C VAL A 211 -7.08 7.44 -2.63
N THR A 212 -7.10 8.62 -2.02
CA THR A 212 -6.18 9.71 -2.38
C THR A 212 -5.73 10.49 -1.14
N ALA A 213 -4.51 11.02 -1.20
CA ALA A 213 -4.01 12.01 -0.24
C ALA A 213 -4.35 13.43 -0.72
N GLU A 214 -4.30 14.41 0.18
CA GLU A 214 -4.63 15.80 -0.13
C GLU A 214 -3.86 16.38 -1.32
N LEU A 215 -2.52 16.30 -1.32
CA LEU A 215 -1.69 16.76 -2.45
C LEU A 215 -1.99 16.03 -3.77
N ALA A 216 -2.31 14.74 -3.68
CA ALA A 216 -2.65 13.93 -4.84
C ALA A 216 -4.02 14.33 -5.42
N ALA A 217 -4.99 14.60 -4.54
CA ALA A 217 -6.30 15.12 -4.92
C ALA A 217 -6.20 16.50 -5.56
N GLU A 218 -5.42 17.41 -5.00
CA GLU A 218 -5.22 18.75 -5.57
C GLU A 218 -4.62 18.69 -6.97
N SER A 219 -3.59 17.87 -7.18
CA SER A 219 -2.92 17.71 -8.47
C SER A 219 -3.82 17.07 -9.56
N TYR A 220 -4.67 16.10 -9.20
CA TYR A 220 -5.48 15.36 -10.17
C TYR A 220 -6.92 15.90 -10.35
N LEU A 221 -7.58 16.26 -9.25
CA LEU A 221 -8.98 16.66 -9.24
C LEU A 221 -9.18 18.18 -9.27
N ASP A 222 -8.10 18.95 -9.09
CA ASP A 222 -8.15 20.41 -8.93
C ASP A 222 -9.08 20.83 -7.78
N CYS A 223 -9.09 20.06 -6.69
CA CYS A 223 -9.88 20.35 -5.51
C CYS A 223 -9.16 19.99 -4.19
N PRO A 224 -9.52 20.63 -3.07
CA PRO A 224 -8.98 20.29 -1.77
C PRO A 224 -9.29 18.84 -1.37
N GLY A 225 -8.42 18.24 -0.55
CA GLY A 225 -8.56 16.86 -0.12
C GLY A 225 -9.92 16.53 0.50
N HIS A 226 -10.53 17.45 1.26
CA HIS A 226 -11.83 17.19 1.90
C HIS A 226 -13.01 17.09 0.92
N GLU A 227 -12.90 17.66 -0.28
CA GLU A 227 -13.92 17.61 -1.34
C GLU A 227 -13.71 16.44 -2.31
N ALA A 228 -12.48 15.91 -2.38
CA ALA A 228 -12.07 14.88 -3.32
C ALA A 228 -12.98 13.65 -3.33
N ALA A 229 -13.48 13.23 -2.17
CA ALA A 229 -14.38 12.07 -2.07
C ALA A 229 -15.74 12.31 -2.76
N ASP A 230 -16.23 13.54 -2.78
CA ASP A 230 -17.49 13.91 -3.43
C ASP A 230 -17.26 14.06 -4.94
N VAL A 231 -16.19 14.72 -5.36
CA VAL A 231 -15.79 14.85 -6.78
C VAL A 231 -15.58 13.47 -7.42
N LEU A 232 -14.91 12.54 -6.74
CA LEU A 232 -14.72 11.17 -7.24
C LEU A 232 -16.06 10.44 -7.43
N ARG A 233 -17.03 10.65 -6.53
CA ARG A 233 -18.37 10.06 -6.65
C ARG A 233 -19.15 10.64 -7.81
N GLU A 234 -19.03 11.94 -8.08
CA GLU A 234 -19.62 12.59 -9.26
C GLU A 234 -19.03 12.07 -10.57
N ARG A 235 -17.74 11.71 -10.58
CA ARG A 235 -17.04 11.10 -11.71
C ARG A 235 -17.28 9.59 -11.88
N GLY A 236 -18.16 8.99 -11.07
CA GLY A 236 -18.59 7.60 -11.24
C GLY A 236 -17.96 6.60 -10.28
N CYS A 237 -17.04 7.01 -9.40
CA CYS A 237 -16.45 6.12 -8.41
C CYS A 237 -17.51 5.65 -7.41
N SER A 238 -17.61 4.33 -7.24
CA SER A 238 -18.60 3.74 -6.33
C SER A 238 -18.34 4.14 -4.86
N ARG A 239 -17.06 4.33 -4.47
CA ARG A 239 -16.62 4.85 -3.17
C ARG A 239 -15.28 5.59 -3.27
N GLY A 240 -15.34 6.92 -3.33
CA GLY A 240 -14.18 7.78 -3.13
C GLY A 240 -13.90 8.05 -1.65
N ARG A 241 -12.63 7.99 -1.23
CA ARG A 241 -12.15 8.45 0.08
C ARG A 241 -10.88 9.28 -0.06
N SER A 242 -10.81 10.34 0.73
CA SER A 242 -9.63 11.18 0.86
C SER A 242 -9.06 11.09 2.26
N ARG A 243 -7.74 11.21 2.37
CA ARG A 243 -7.02 11.30 3.64
C ARG A 243 -6.39 12.69 3.77
N SER A 244 -6.76 13.39 4.83
CA SER A 244 -5.94 14.46 5.38
C SER A 244 -4.86 13.85 6.29
N VAL A 245 -3.60 14.22 6.07
CA VAL A 245 -2.58 14.05 7.10
C VAL A 245 -2.83 15.18 8.10
N PRO A 246 -2.99 14.93 9.40
CA PRO A 246 -3.05 16.03 10.35
C PRO A 246 -1.70 16.76 10.30
N THR A 247 -1.66 17.93 9.67
CA THR A 247 -0.64 18.92 9.97
C THR A 247 -0.72 19.16 11.47
N ALA A 248 0.44 19.19 12.15
CA ALA A 248 0.50 19.49 13.57
C ALA A 248 -0.21 20.83 13.79
N ARG A 249 -1.48 20.78 14.25
CA ARG A 249 -2.29 21.97 14.47
C ARG A 249 -1.53 22.85 15.45
N ARG A 250 -1.20 24.07 15.01
CA ARG A 250 -0.96 25.18 15.92
C ARG A 250 -2.12 25.20 16.90
N CYS A 251 -1.79 25.03 18.18
CA CYS A 251 -2.77 25.09 19.25
C CYS A 251 -3.29 26.53 19.30
N SER A 252 -4.51 26.75 18.82
CA SER A 252 -5.34 27.87 19.23
C SER A 252 -6.65 27.31 19.77
N THR A 253 -6.86 27.62 21.05
CA THR A 253 -8.02 27.31 21.88
C THR A 253 -9.29 28.02 21.39
N ALA A 254 -10.44 27.48 21.84
CA ALA A 254 -11.81 28.05 21.81
C ALA A 254 -12.67 27.72 20.56
N THR A 255 -13.94 27.31 20.61
CA THR A 255 -14.89 26.90 21.67
C THR A 255 -15.97 26.05 20.99
N SER A 256 -16.50 25.06 21.71
CA SER A 256 -17.57 24.14 21.32
C SER A 256 -18.91 24.82 20.98
N GLY A 257 -19.60 24.32 19.95
CA GLY A 257 -21.04 24.53 19.72
C GLY A 257 -21.66 23.26 19.12
N PRO A 258 -22.86 22.81 19.55
CA PRO A 258 -23.46 21.57 19.07
C PRO A 258 -24.26 21.83 17.79
N GLY A 259 -23.92 21.13 16.71
CA GLY A 259 -24.65 21.17 15.44
C GLY A 259 -25.00 19.77 14.98
N SER A 260 -26.25 19.37 15.22
CA SER A 260 -26.85 18.15 14.69
C SER A 260 -27.26 18.33 13.22
N SER A 261 -26.96 17.38 12.36
CA SER A 261 -27.85 17.04 11.25
C SER A 261 -27.65 15.60 10.80
N ARG A 262 -28.75 14.85 10.81
CA ARG A 262 -28.89 13.57 10.12
C ARG A 262 -28.98 13.88 8.62
N SER A 263 -28.20 13.22 7.78
CA SER A 263 -28.48 13.14 6.35
C SER A 263 -28.80 11.70 5.96
N THR A 264 -29.95 11.57 5.33
CA THR A 264 -30.53 10.36 4.75
C THR A 264 -29.82 10.03 3.44
N SER A 265 -29.30 8.80 3.33
CA SER A 265 -28.69 8.27 2.11
C SER A 265 -29.76 7.98 1.04
N PRO A 266 -29.59 8.36 -0.24
CA PRO A 266 -30.42 7.85 -1.31
C PRO A 266 -29.99 6.43 -1.66
N ARG A 267 -30.96 5.52 -1.82
CA ARG A 267 -30.78 4.22 -2.47
C ARG A 267 -30.53 4.48 -3.96
N SER A 268 -29.32 4.20 -4.46
CA SER A 268 -29.10 4.04 -5.90
C SER A 268 -29.31 2.57 -6.28
N THR A 269 -30.24 2.36 -7.21
CA THR A 269 -30.54 1.07 -7.81
C THR A 269 -29.62 0.87 -9.02
N ARG A 270 -28.60 0.02 -8.89
CA ARG A 270 -27.97 -0.65 -10.03
C ARG A 270 -28.06 -2.16 -9.78
N ARG A 271 -28.90 -2.83 -10.56
CA ARG A 271 -29.10 -4.29 -10.54
C ARG A 271 -27.90 -4.96 -11.22
N GLY A 272 -27.36 -6.01 -10.60
CA GLY A 272 -26.63 -7.08 -11.29
C GLY A 272 -25.10 -7.02 -11.30
N ARG A 273 -24.43 -6.86 -10.16
CA ARG A 273 -23.13 -7.50 -9.90
C ARG A 273 -23.24 -8.25 -8.57
N ALA A 274 -22.83 -9.51 -8.54
CA ALA A 274 -22.60 -10.20 -7.27
C ALA A 274 -21.41 -9.51 -6.60
N THR A 275 -21.70 -8.49 -5.80
CA THR A 275 -20.67 -7.67 -5.17
C THR A 275 -20.00 -8.48 -4.07
N ARG A 276 -18.81 -9.02 -4.34
CA ARG A 276 -17.87 -9.40 -3.27
C ARG A 276 -17.55 -8.10 -2.51
N SER A 277 -18.17 -7.96 -1.35
CA SER A 277 -18.34 -6.66 -0.69
C SER A 277 -17.09 -6.26 0.08
N LEU A 278 -16.41 -5.18 -0.34
CA LEU A 278 -15.30 -4.57 0.39
C LEU A 278 -15.68 -3.91 1.75
N ARG A 279 -16.92 -4.07 2.25
CA ARG A 279 -17.41 -3.40 3.48
C ARG A 279 -16.62 -3.75 4.76
N HIS A 280 -15.87 -4.85 4.76
CA HIS A 280 -15.10 -5.30 5.93
C HIS A 280 -13.58 -5.08 5.79
N TRP A 281 -13.13 -4.41 4.73
CA TRP A 281 -11.70 -4.22 4.45
C TRP A 281 -11.23 -2.90 5.07
N PRO A 282 -10.23 -2.90 5.96
CA PRO A 282 -9.82 -1.70 6.67
C PRO A 282 -8.95 -0.77 5.83
N ASN A 283 -8.90 0.48 6.29
CA ASN A 283 -8.15 1.57 5.69
C ASN A 283 -6.63 1.36 5.88
N ALA A 284 -6.01 0.46 5.12
CA ALA A 284 -4.59 0.15 5.19
C ALA A 284 -3.71 1.04 4.28
N GLY A 285 -4.10 2.28 3.98
CA GLY A 285 -3.19 3.20 3.32
C GLY A 285 -2.00 3.56 4.24
N CYS A 286 -0.81 3.67 3.67
CA CYS A 286 0.42 4.36 4.10
C CYS A 286 0.49 5.04 5.51
N SER A 287 0.16 4.35 6.61
CA SER A 287 0.40 4.81 8.00
C SER A 287 1.60 4.12 8.67
N ALA A 288 2.36 3.31 7.94
CA ALA A 288 3.56 2.65 8.49
C ALA A 288 4.68 3.63 8.89
N ALA A 289 4.60 4.91 8.49
CA ALA A 289 5.59 5.93 8.85
C ALA A 289 5.43 6.52 10.28
N THR A 290 4.31 6.31 10.98
CA THR A 290 4.02 6.96 12.28
C THR A 290 4.13 6.04 13.50
N THR A 291 4.46 4.76 13.35
CA THR A 291 4.67 3.88 14.52
C THR A 291 6.08 4.10 15.09
N PRO A 292 6.25 4.49 16.36
CA PRO A 292 7.58 4.62 16.98
C PRO A 292 8.24 3.24 17.14
N TRP A 293 9.48 3.12 16.67
CA TRP A 293 10.29 1.90 16.76
C TRP A 293 11.19 1.91 18.00
N LYS A 294 11.43 0.72 18.57
CA LYS A 294 12.50 0.48 19.55
C LYS A 294 13.73 -0.08 18.84
N PRO A 295 14.93 0.46 19.07
CA PRO A 295 16.11 0.05 18.33
C PRO A 295 16.49 -1.42 18.55
N VAL A 296 16.69 -2.13 17.44
CA VAL A 296 17.43 -3.40 17.41
C VAL A 296 18.90 -3.06 17.52
N SER A 297 19.51 -3.49 18.62
CA SER A 297 20.93 -3.29 18.88
C SER A 297 21.76 -4.17 17.96
N SER A 298 22.61 -3.55 17.13
CA SER A 298 23.64 -4.27 16.40
C SER A 298 24.69 -4.81 17.39
N PRO A 299 25.19 -6.05 17.22
CA PRO A 299 26.26 -6.57 18.06
C PRO A 299 27.55 -5.78 17.80
N GLN A 300 28.12 -5.18 18.85
CA GLN A 300 29.41 -4.50 18.73
C GLN A 300 30.52 -5.49 18.37
N PRO A 301 31.47 -5.13 17.48
CA PRO A 301 32.63 -5.95 17.23
C PRO A 301 33.50 -5.99 18.48
N ARG A 302 33.77 -7.20 18.98
CA ARG A 302 34.73 -7.43 20.06
C ARG A 302 36.10 -6.93 19.59
N ARG A 303 36.58 -5.85 20.21
CA ARG A 303 37.97 -5.41 20.07
C ARG A 303 38.89 -6.55 20.52
N ARG A 304 39.77 -6.97 19.63
CA ARG A 304 40.96 -7.76 19.97
C ARG A 304 42.04 -6.81 20.50
#